data_AF-V5GN92-F1
#
_entry.id   AF-V5GN92-F1
#
_cell.length_a   1.000
_cell.length_b   1.000
_cell.length_c   1.000
_cell.angle_alpha   90.00
_cell.angle_beta   90.00
_cell.angle_gamma   90.00
#
_symmetry.space_group_name_H-M   'P 1'
#
loop_
_entity.id
_entity.type
_entity.pdbx_description
1 polymer ?
#
loop_
_entity_poly.entity_id
_entity_poly.type
_entity_poly.pdbx_seq_one_letter_code
_entity_poly.pdbx_strand_id
1 'polypeptide(L)'
;IIIDFDIYYDGDCDINFSMSGAQIGRLKDFQLAAELRVVLKPLTIKMPIIGGIQVFFLNTPDIHFELEGISSIPGFSYFIRQKIEHRITKKIVFPNKITKRFLKSVEAAELKSQEPEGVLRVHVFEAKNLER
;
A
#
# COMPACT_ATOMS: atom_id res chain seq x y z
N ILE A 1 19.73 -5.34 -1.93
CA ILE A 1 19.18 -6.48 -1.14
C ILE A 1 17.67 -6.36 -1.14
N ILE A 2 16.96 -7.46 -1.31
CA ILE A 2 15.49 -7.52 -1.29
C ILE A 2 15.10 -8.47 -0.16
N ILE A 3 14.11 -8.07 0.63
CA ILE A 3 13.58 -8.85 1.74
C ILE A 3 12.05 -8.78 1.65
N ASP A 4 11.41 -9.94 1.69
CA ASP A 4 9.96 -10.07 1.68
C ASP A 4 9.48 -10.55 3.05
N PHE A 5 8.38 -9.96 3.52
CA PHE A 5 7.76 -10.26 4.80
C PHE A 5 6.27 -10.50 4.60
N ASP A 6 5.75 -11.54 5.22
CA ASP A 6 4.31 -11.66 5.47
C ASP A 6 3.98 -10.87 6.74
N ILE A 7 3.11 -9.89 6.59
CA ILE A 7 2.70 -8.99 7.67
C ILE A 7 1.25 -9.24 8.00
N TYR A 8 1.00 -9.48 9.29
CA TYR A 8 -0.33 -9.52 9.88
C TYR A 8 -0.38 -8.46 10.97
N TYR A 9 -1.33 -7.54 10.83
CA TYR A 9 -1.64 -6.52 11.82
C TYR A 9 -3.07 -6.74 12.30
N ASP A 10 -3.24 -6.81 13.61
CA ASP A 10 -4.52 -6.91 14.29
C ASP A 10 -4.56 -5.85 15.39
N GLY A 11 -5.38 -4.82 15.20
CA GLY A 11 -5.39 -3.64 16.05
C GLY A 11 -6.78 -3.23 16.47
N ASP A 12 -6.94 -3.02 17.77
CA ASP A 12 -8.11 -2.36 18.40
C ASP A 12 -8.10 -0.86 18.08
N CYS A 13 -8.26 -0.56 16.79
CA CYS A 13 -8.32 0.80 16.28
C CYS A 13 -9.71 1.36 16.52
N ASP A 14 -9.83 2.62 16.91
CA ASP A 14 -11.12 3.31 17.03
C ASP A 14 -11.04 4.67 16.35
N ILE A 15 -11.50 4.72 15.10
CA ILE A 15 -11.47 5.93 14.27
C ILE A 15 -12.87 6.51 14.19
N ASN A 16 -13.04 7.68 14.80
CA ASN A 16 -14.31 8.40 14.80
C ASN A 16 -14.47 9.23 13.51
N PHE A 17 -15.64 9.11 12.86
CA PHE A 17 -16.04 9.96 11.74
C PHE A 17 -17.01 11.03 12.23
N SER A 18 -16.73 12.30 11.91
CA SER A 18 -17.59 13.43 12.26
C SER A 18 -17.93 14.30 11.04
N MET A 19 -19.18 14.75 10.94
CA MET A 19 -19.64 15.69 9.93
C MET A 19 -20.46 16.79 10.60
N SER A 20 -20.14 18.06 10.29
CA SER A 20 -20.82 19.22 10.88
C SER A 20 -20.89 19.23 12.42
N GLY A 21 -19.86 18.69 13.08
CA GLY A 21 -19.77 18.61 14.54
C GLY A 21 -20.51 17.42 15.18
N ALA A 22 -21.28 16.65 14.40
CA ALA A 22 -21.91 15.42 14.87
C ALA A 22 -21.07 14.19 14.49
N GLN A 23 -20.94 13.24 15.41
CA GLN A 23 -20.34 11.95 15.11
C GLN A 23 -21.31 11.12 14.25
N ILE A 24 -20.86 10.72 13.08
CA ILE A 24 -21.67 9.95 12.11
C ILE A 24 -21.33 8.46 12.14
N GLY A 25 -20.18 8.07 12.70
CA GLY A 25 -19.87 6.66 12.96
C GLY A 25 -18.43 6.42 13.40
N ARG A 26 -18.04 5.14 13.40
CA ARG A 26 -16.76 4.64 13.89
C ARG A 26 -16.24 3.53 12.98
N LEU A 27 -14.93 3.45 12.82
CA LEU A 27 -14.22 2.29 12.30
C LEU A 27 -13.50 1.61 13.44
N LYS A 28 -13.75 0.30 13.61
CA LYS A 28 -13.18 -0.54 14.66
C LYS A 28 -12.41 -1.73 14.10
N ASP A 29 -11.58 -2.33 14.94
CA ASP A 29 -10.93 -3.63 14.70
C ASP A 29 -10.23 -3.70 13.34
N PHE A 30 -9.32 -2.76 13.12
CA PHE A 30 -8.59 -2.68 11.85
C PHE A 30 -7.56 -3.80 11.77
N GLN A 31 -7.74 -4.66 10.77
CA GLN A 31 -6.89 -5.80 10.48
C GLN A 31 -6.31 -5.68 9.07
N LEU A 32 -5.06 -6.10 8.91
CA LEU A 32 -4.35 -6.06 7.64
C LEU A 32 -3.45 -7.30 7.49
N ALA A 33 -3.60 -7.99 6.37
CA ALA A 33 -2.71 -9.07 5.95
C ALA A 33 -2.07 -8.70 4.60
N ALA A 34 -0.74 -8.75 4.51
CA ALA A 34 -0.02 -8.26 3.33
C ALA A 34 1.35 -8.89 3.13
N GLU A 35 1.76 -9.03 1.87
CA GLU A 35 3.14 -9.30 1.49
C GLU A 35 3.89 -7.97 1.30
N LEU A 36 4.81 -7.67 2.22
CA LEU A 36 5.64 -6.46 2.17
C LEU A 36 7.02 -6.76 1.60
N ARG A 37 7.42 -6.00 0.59
CA ARG A 37 8.78 -5.98 0.05
C ARG A 37 9.56 -4.76 0.55
N VAL A 38 10.74 -5.03 1.12
CA VAL A 38 11.73 -4.03 1.49
C VAL A 38 12.96 -4.18 0.60
N VAL A 39 13.30 -3.11 -0.12
CA VAL A 39 14.48 -3.05 -0.99
C VAL A 39 15.50 -2.09 -0.39
N LEU A 40 16.66 -2.62 -0.02
CA LEU A 40 17.81 -1.84 0.46
C LEU A 40 18.68 -1.47 -0.74
N LYS A 41 18.74 -0.17 -1.07
CA LYS A 41 19.55 0.36 -2.17
C LYS A 41 19.85 1.86 -2.01
N PRO A 42 20.94 2.38 -2.61
CA PRO A 42 22.10 1.62 -3.05
C PRO A 42 22.86 1.06 -1.84
N LEU A 43 23.64 0.01 -2.06
CA LEU A 43 24.60 -0.45 -1.06
C LEU A 43 25.91 0.34 -1.24
N THR A 44 26.44 0.87 -0.16
CA THR A 44 27.66 1.66 -0.12
C THR A 44 28.76 0.93 0.66
N ILE A 45 30.01 1.16 0.27
CA ILE A 45 31.18 0.52 0.92
C ILE A 45 31.53 1.20 2.26
N LYS A 46 31.10 2.46 2.43
CA LYS A 46 31.29 3.23 3.68
C LYS A 46 30.03 3.19 4.54
N MET A 47 30.19 3.14 5.86
CA MET A 47 29.05 3.19 6.81
C MET A 47 28.31 4.54 6.74
N PRO A 48 26.95 4.53 6.83
CA PRO A 48 26.06 3.37 6.75
C PRO A 48 26.08 2.66 5.39
N ILE A 49 26.17 1.33 5.39
CA ILE A 49 26.26 0.48 4.18
C ILE A 49 25.00 0.61 3.30
N ILE A 50 23.89 1.10 3.85
CA ILE A 50 22.62 1.23 3.14
C ILE A 50 22.32 2.70 2.90
N GLY A 51 22.29 3.10 1.62
CA GLY A 51 21.98 4.46 1.21
C GLY A 51 20.53 4.90 1.43
N GLY A 52 19.62 3.93 1.34
CA GLY A 52 18.20 4.12 1.60
C GLY A 52 17.40 2.82 1.47
N ILE A 53 16.10 2.96 1.66
CA ILE A 53 15.12 1.88 1.56
C ILE A 53 13.96 2.26 0.66
N GLN A 54 13.39 1.26 0.02
CA GLN A 54 12.06 1.32 -0.59
C GLN A 54 11.19 0.26 0.05
N VAL A 55 9.95 0.62 0.37
CA VAL A 55 8.98 -0.23 1.07
C VAL A 55 7.65 -0.17 0.31
N PHE A 56 7.12 -1.34 -0.07
CA PHE A 56 5.85 -1.45 -0.79
C PHE A 56 5.22 -2.83 -0.60
N PHE A 57 3.91 -2.93 -0.76
CA PHE A 57 3.21 -4.21 -0.85
C PHE A 57 3.30 -4.77 -2.27
N LEU A 58 3.51 -6.09 -2.37
CA LEU A 58 3.56 -6.79 -3.66
C LEU A 58 2.19 -6.87 -4.32
N ASN A 59 1.17 -7.09 -3.49
CA ASN A 59 -0.23 -7.21 -3.89
C ASN A 59 -1.10 -6.25 -3.07
N THR A 60 -2.35 -6.05 -3.48
CA THR A 60 -3.32 -5.34 -2.65
C THR A 60 -3.49 -6.10 -1.34
N PRO A 61 -3.24 -5.45 -0.17
CA PRO A 61 -3.37 -6.12 1.12
C PRO A 61 -4.83 -6.47 1.40
N ASP A 62 -5.06 -7.57 2.11
CA ASP A 62 -6.37 -7.90 2.64
C ASP A 62 -6.65 -7.06 3.89
N ILE A 63 -7.79 -6.37 3.92
CA ILE A 63 -8.12 -5.36 4.92
C ILE A 63 -9.51 -5.67 5.48
N HIS A 64 -9.56 -5.91 6.79
CA HIS A 64 -10.82 -6.09 7.52
C HIS A 64 -10.95 -5.01 8.58
N PHE A 65 -12.19 -4.59 8.82
CA PHE A 65 -12.55 -3.65 9.88
C PHE A 65 -14.07 -3.63 10.03
N GLU A 66 -14.53 -3.23 11.21
CA GLU A 66 -15.92 -3.02 11.52
C GLU A 66 -16.31 -1.54 11.35
N LEU A 67 -17.55 -1.30 10.95
CA LEU A 67 -18.12 0.04 10.82
C LEU A 67 -19.39 0.17 11.63
N GLU A 68 -19.42 1.10 12.57
CA GLU A 68 -20.58 1.41 13.40
C GLU A 68 -21.15 2.80 13.07
N GLY A 69 -22.45 3.01 13.32
CA GLY A 69 -23.13 4.31 13.22
C GLY A 69 -23.48 4.79 11.80
N ILE A 70 -22.63 4.48 10.81
CA ILE A 70 -22.85 4.87 9.40
C ILE A 70 -23.74 3.90 8.60
N SER A 71 -24.16 2.79 9.20
CA SER A 71 -25.02 1.78 8.54
C SER A 71 -26.39 2.31 8.13
N SER A 72 -26.83 3.42 8.73
CA SER A 72 -28.08 4.11 8.40
C SER A 72 -28.04 4.85 7.05
N ILE A 73 -26.86 5.04 6.45
CA ILE A 73 -26.68 5.71 5.16
C ILE A 73 -26.41 4.65 4.08
N PRO A 74 -27.38 4.36 3.19
CA PRO A 74 -27.20 3.35 2.14
C PRO A 74 -25.96 3.63 1.27
N GLY A 75 -25.14 2.60 1.06
CA GLY A 75 -23.93 2.68 0.22
C GLY A 75 -22.71 3.35 0.87
N PHE A 76 -22.86 3.97 2.05
CA PHE A 76 -21.75 4.68 2.70
C PHE A 76 -20.67 3.73 3.22
N SER A 77 -21.05 2.58 3.80
CA SER A 77 -20.09 1.56 4.24
C SER A 77 -19.24 1.03 3.10
N TYR A 78 -19.85 0.78 1.93
CA TYR A 78 -19.14 0.38 0.73
C TYR A 78 -18.19 1.49 0.24
N PHE A 79 -18.65 2.74 0.23
CA PHE A 79 -17.83 3.88 -0.14
C PHE A 79 -16.58 4.02 0.77
N ILE A 80 -16.72 3.87 2.08
CA ILE A 80 -15.59 3.95 3.02
C ILE A 80 -14.58 2.82 2.77
N ARG A 81 -15.05 1.57 2.62
CA ARG A 81 -14.19 0.42 2.27
C ARG A 81 -13.39 0.67 0.99
N GLN A 82 -14.10 1.02 -0.08
CA GLN A 82 -13.47 1.34 -1.37
C GLN A 82 -12.47 2.49 -1.27
N LYS A 83 -12.76 3.54 -0.48
CA LYS A 83 -11.83 4.66 -0.30
C LYS A 83 -10.58 4.26 0.46
N ILE A 84 -10.69 3.44 1.50
CA ILE A 84 -9.54 2.95 2.28
C ILE A 84 -8.65 2.07 1.41
N GLU A 85 -9.24 1.07 0.75
CA GLU A 85 -8.54 0.16 -0.17
C GLU A 85 -7.84 0.94 -1.30
N HIS A 86 -8.56 1.87 -1.95
CA HIS A 86 -8.00 2.68 -3.02
C HIS A 86 -6.84 3.56 -2.53
N ARG A 87 -6.95 4.14 -1.33
CA ARG A 87 -5.89 4.99 -0.76
C ARG A 87 -4.64 4.19 -0.45
N ILE A 88 -4.78 2.99 0.10
CA ILE A 88 -3.65 2.09 0.38
C ILE A 88 -3.00 1.65 -0.93
N THR A 89 -3.81 1.17 -1.88
CA THR A 89 -3.34 0.74 -3.21
C THR A 89 -2.55 1.84 -3.91
N LYS A 90 -3.10 3.06 -3.95
CA LYS A 90 -2.45 4.19 -4.61
C LYS A 90 -1.18 4.69 -3.92
N LYS A 91 -1.00 4.43 -2.62
CA LYS A 91 0.15 4.95 -1.87
C LYS A 91 1.31 3.96 -1.76
N ILE A 92 1.03 2.69 -1.54
CA ILE A 92 2.06 1.74 -1.09
C ILE A 92 2.00 0.37 -1.79
N VAL A 93 1.02 0.11 -2.65
CA VAL A 93 1.04 -1.09 -3.51
C VAL A 93 1.85 -0.80 -4.76
N PHE A 94 2.69 -1.76 -5.15
CA PHE A 94 3.50 -1.67 -6.36
C PHE A 94 2.68 -1.20 -7.57
N PRO A 95 3.17 -0.24 -8.39
CA PRO A 95 4.53 0.32 -8.41
C PRO A 95 4.79 1.47 -7.41
N ASN A 96 3.80 1.84 -6.59
CA ASN A 96 3.95 2.88 -5.59
C ASN A 96 4.78 2.37 -4.41
N LYS A 97 5.72 3.19 -3.94
CA LYS A 97 6.66 2.79 -2.89
C LYS A 97 7.02 3.95 -1.98
N ILE A 98 7.08 3.68 -0.69
CA ILE A 98 7.64 4.61 0.29
C ILE A 98 9.15 4.51 0.20
N THR A 99 9.80 5.64 -0.08
CA THR A 99 11.27 5.70 -0.21
C THR A 99 11.85 6.58 0.88
N LYS A 100 12.77 6.04 1.67
CA LYS A 100 13.51 6.81 2.68
C LYS A 100 15.00 6.76 2.39
N ARG A 101 15.60 7.95 2.31
CA ARG A 101 17.04 8.12 2.19
C ARG A 101 17.68 8.24 3.57
N PHE A 102 18.81 7.56 3.77
CA PHE A 102 19.61 7.65 4.99
C PHE A 102 20.89 8.45 4.78
N LEU A 103 21.53 8.31 3.62
CA LEU A 103 22.75 9.03 3.26
C LEU A 103 22.46 10.29 2.45
N LYS A 104 23.02 11.44 2.83
CA LYS A 104 22.93 12.67 2.02
C LYS A 104 23.70 12.57 0.70
N SER A 105 24.78 11.77 0.67
CA SER A 105 25.61 11.54 -0.50
C SER A 105 24.92 10.74 -1.60
N VAL A 106 23.83 10.04 -1.27
CA VAL A 106 23.00 9.33 -2.25
C VAL A 106 22.02 10.33 -2.85
N GLU A 107 22.01 10.44 -4.17
CA GLU A 107 21.06 11.33 -4.83
C GLU A 107 19.64 10.81 -4.63
N ALA A 108 18.70 11.73 -4.41
CA ALA A 108 17.29 11.35 -4.33
C ALA A 108 16.81 10.69 -5.63
N ALA A 109 17.44 11.05 -6.75
CA ALA A 109 17.19 10.46 -8.06
C ALA A 109 17.57 8.97 -8.09
N GLU A 110 18.71 8.53 -7.53
CA GLU A 110 19.07 7.10 -7.49
C GLU A 110 18.07 6.24 -6.71
N LEU A 111 17.49 6.81 -5.65
CA LEU A 111 16.47 6.16 -4.84
C LEU A 111 15.08 6.20 -5.47
N LYS A 112 14.77 7.25 -6.23
CA LYS A 112 13.46 7.44 -6.85
C LYS A 112 13.42 7.04 -8.33
N SER A 113 14.57 6.70 -8.91
CA SER A 113 14.71 6.43 -10.33
C SER A 113 13.68 5.38 -10.72
N GLN A 114 12.82 5.80 -11.63
CA GLN A 114 11.78 4.98 -12.25
C GLN A 114 12.27 4.40 -13.57
N GLU A 115 13.57 4.43 -13.85
CA GLU A 115 14.10 3.77 -15.04
C GLU A 115 13.58 2.33 -15.03
N PRO A 116 12.78 1.95 -16.05
CA PRO A 116 12.17 0.64 -16.07
C PRO A 116 13.30 -0.39 -16.16
N GLU A 117 13.34 -1.31 -15.18
CA GLU A 117 14.31 -2.41 -15.18
C GLU A 117 14.13 -3.32 -16.41
N GLY A 118 12.96 -3.29 -17.04
CA GLY A 118 12.65 -3.92 -18.32
C GLY A 118 11.31 -3.47 -18.87
N VAL A 119 11.03 -3.84 -20.13
CA VAL A 119 9.75 -3.56 -20.80
C VAL A 119 9.09 -4.88 -21.16
N LEU A 120 7.93 -5.15 -20.55
CA LEU A 120 7.10 -6.30 -20.92
C LEU A 120 6.21 -5.93 -22.11
N ARG A 121 6.46 -6.54 -23.28
CA ARG A 121 5.59 -6.42 -24.46
C ARG A 121 4.60 -7.57 -24.48
N VAL A 122 3.31 -7.27 -24.30
CA VAL A 122 2.22 -8.25 -24.37
C VAL A 122 1.54 -8.14 -25.74
N HIS A 123 1.51 -9.24 -26.47
CA HIS A 123 0.72 -9.38 -27.71
C HIS A 123 -0.52 -10.21 -27.40
N VAL A 124 -1.69 -9.57 -27.34
CA VAL A 124 -2.96 -10.27 -27.19
C VAL A 124 -3.43 -10.69 -28.59
N PHE A 125 -3.55 -11.99 -28.82
CA PHE A 125 -3.91 -12.55 -30.13
C PHE A 125 -5.41 -12.80 -30.24
N GLU A 126 -5.92 -13.76 -29.49
CA GLU A 126 -7.34 -14.11 -29.47
C GLU A 126 -7.74 -14.71 -28.11
N ALA A 127 -9.02 -14.64 -27.79
CA ALA A 127 -9.66 -15.38 -26.71
C ALA A 127 -10.82 -16.20 -27.30
N LYS A 128 -11.07 -17.39 -26.76
CA LYS A 128 -12.14 -18.29 -27.22
C LYS A 128 -12.99 -18.72 -26.02
N ASN A 129 -14.28 -18.97 -26.27
CA ASN A 129 -15.24 -19.48 -25.28
C ASN A 129 -15.34 -18.62 -24.00
N LEU A 130 -15.50 -17.31 -24.15
CA LEU A 130 -15.75 -16.42 -23.01
C LEU A 130 -17.20 -16.63 -22.53
N GLU A 131 -17.37 -17.19 -21.34
CA GLU A 131 -18.67 -17.28 -20.65
C GLU A 131 -19.11 -15.89 -20.16
N ARG A 132 -20.42 -15.68 -20.10
CA ARG A 132 -21.06 -14.37 -19.87
C ARG A 132 -21.45 -14.15 -18.43
#